data_AF-A0A957KWM4-F1
#
_entry.id   AF-A0A957KWM4-F1
#
_cell.length_a   1.000
_cell.length_b   1.000
_cell.length_c   1.000
_cell.angle_alpha   90.00
_cell.angle_beta   90.00
_cell.angle_gamma   90.00
#
_symmetry.space_group_name_H-M   'P 1'
#
loop_
_entity.id
_entity.type
_entity.pdbx_description
1 polymer ?
#
loop_
_entity_poly.entity_id
_entity_poly.type
_entity_poly.pdbx_seq_one_letter_code
_entity_poly.pdbx_strand_id
1 'polypeptide(L)'
;MAVKLSDRRSKGFLNLMAIIVSGLTTLVSFILALKVGRQYQRRGHPHQLVWAIALLFFALGVGCQFLGEFQGWSPLLYRLWYLTGAILTAAYLGLGTVYLQAKRPTAHRLLILVIAASVVAALMVWQAPIDLSQAYLGHTISGQGMPRSVRLLTPFF
;
A
#
# COMPACT_ATOMS: atom_id res chain seq x y z
N MET A 1 -27.36 14.61 27.18
CA MET A 1 -26.01 15.23 27.11
C MET A 1 -24.87 14.21 27.30
N ALA A 2 -24.98 13.23 28.22
CA ALA A 2 -23.95 12.21 28.48
C ALA A 2 -23.62 11.27 27.30
N VAL A 3 -24.61 10.88 26.48
CA VAL A 3 -24.41 9.96 25.33
C VAL A 3 -23.48 10.57 24.26
N LYS A 4 -23.59 11.88 24.01
CA LYS A 4 -22.80 12.60 23.00
C LYS A 4 -21.34 12.81 23.43
N LEU A 5 -21.07 12.81 24.74
CA LEU A 5 -19.73 12.92 25.32
C LEU A 5 -19.00 11.57 25.31
N SER A 6 -19.72 10.47 25.53
CA SER A 6 -19.20 9.10 25.41
C SER A 6 -18.74 8.82 23.97
N ASP A 7 -19.59 9.14 22.99
CA ASP A 7 -19.31 8.94 21.55
C ASP A 7 -18.13 9.79 21.04
N ARG A 8 -17.92 10.99 21.59
CA ARG A 8 -16.77 11.83 21.21
C ARG A 8 -15.46 11.30 21.79
N ARG A 9 -15.50 10.72 22.99
CA ARG A 9 -14.32 10.17 23.67
C ARG A 9 -13.86 8.87 23.02
N SER A 10 -14.80 8.00 22.61
CA SER A 10 -14.48 6.78 21.87
C SER A 10 -13.88 7.08 20.49
N LYS A 11 -14.45 8.04 19.75
CA LYS A 11 -13.91 8.48 18.44
C LYS A 11 -12.48 9.03 18.54
N GLY A 12 -12.20 9.84 19.56
CA GLY A 12 -10.84 10.35 19.80
C GLY A 12 -9.83 9.23 20.12
N PHE A 13 -10.24 8.25 20.92
CA PHE A 13 -9.41 7.09 21.26
C PHE A 13 -9.12 6.22 20.03
N LEU A 14 -10.14 5.89 19.24
CA LEU A 14 -9.99 5.06 18.03
C LEU A 14 -9.06 5.71 17.00
N ASN A 15 -9.20 7.02 16.77
CA ASN A 15 -8.32 7.75 15.86
C ASN A 15 -6.87 7.74 16.36
N LEU A 16 -6.64 7.96 17.66
CA LEU A 16 -5.30 7.92 18.24
C LEU A 16 -4.65 6.54 18.08
N MET A 17 -5.41 5.47 18.32
CA MET A 17 -4.92 4.10 18.13
C MET A 17 -4.57 3.84 16.66
N ALA A 18 -5.41 4.28 15.71
CA ALA A 18 -5.14 4.13 14.28
C ALA A 18 -3.83 4.82 13.88
N ILE A 19 -3.65 6.09 14.27
CA ILE A 19 -2.43 6.86 14.00
C ILE A 19 -1.19 6.16 14.57
N ILE A 20 -1.26 5.65 15.80
CA ILE A 20 -0.13 4.94 16.42
C ILE A 20 0.19 3.66 15.65
N VAL A 21 -0.83 2.86 15.32
CA VAL A 21 -0.64 1.58 14.61
C VAL A 21 -0.07 1.81 13.21
N SER A 22 -0.63 2.74 12.45
CA SER A 22 -0.16 3.09 11.10
C SER A 22 1.26 3.68 11.14
N GLY A 23 1.55 4.55 12.10
CA GLY A 23 2.89 5.13 12.28
C GLY A 23 3.95 4.09 12.64
N LEU A 24 3.67 3.21 13.60
CA LEU A 24 4.58 2.13 13.99
C LEU A 24 4.78 1.13 12.84
N THR A 25 3.71 0.76 12.14
CA THR A 25 3.78 -0.16 10.99
C THR A 25 4.64 0.45 9.88
N THR A 26 4.44 1.72 9.55
CA THR A 26 5.27 2.45 8.57
C THR A 26 6.75 2.38 8.95
N LEU A 27 7.08 2.68 10.21
CA LEU A 27 8.46 2.67 10.70
C LEU A 27 9.08 1.27 10.62
N VAL A 28 8.38 0.26 11.12
CA VAL A 28 8.85 -1.13 11.12
C VAL A 28 9.07 -1.63 9.69
N SER A 29 8.10 -1.40 8.80
CA SER A 29 8.19 -1.81 7.40
C SER A 29 9.31 -1.09 6.66
N PHE A 30 9.53 0.19 6.94
CA PHE A 30 10.65 0.94 6.36
C PHE A 30 12.00 0.40 6.84
N ILE A 31 12.14 0.12 8.14
CA ILE A 31 13.36 -0.50 8.69
C ILE A 31 13.61 -1.87 8.06
N LEU A 32 12.57 -2.68 7.87
CA LEU A 32 12.68 -3.97 7.20
C LEU A 32 13.12 -3.80 5.74
N ALA A 33 12.54 -2.86 5.00
CA ALA A 33 12.96 -2.55 3.63
C ALA A 33 14.46 -2.22 3.56
N LEU A 34 14.96 -1.39 4.48
CA LEU A 34 16.38 -1.06 4.57
C LEU A 34 17.25 -2.27 4.94
N LYS A 35 16.81 -3.12 5.88
CA LYS A 35 17.56 -4.32 6.27
C LYS A 35 17.66 -5.32 5.11
N VAL A 36 16.57 -5.56 4.40
CA VAL A 36 16.55 -6.45 3.22
C VAL A 36 17.37 -5.85 2.07
N GLY A 37 17.28 -4.54 1.84
CA GLY A 37 18.11 -3.84 0.85
C GLY A 37 19.61 -3.94 1.15
N ARG A 38 20.01 -3.78 2.42
CA ARG A 38 21.40 -4.02 2.85
C ARG A 38 21.81 -5.49 2.72
N GLN A 39 20.89 -6.43 2.96
CA GLN A 39 21.15 -7.85 2.75
C GLN A 39 21.41 -8.15 1.26
N TYR A 40 20.65 -7.53 0.36
CA TYR A 40 20.86 -7.63 -1.08
C TYR A 40 22.26 -7.13 -1.47
N GLN A 41 22.72 -6.00 -0.95
CA GLN A 41 24.08 -5.49 -1.22
C GLN A 41 25.18 -6.49 -0.81
N ARG A 42 24.94 -7.30 0.22
CA ARG A 42 25.91 -8.28 0.71
C ARG A 42 25.86 -9.62 -0.02
N ARG A 43 24.66 -10.10 -0.40
CA ARG A 43 24.46 -11.46 -0.95
C ARG A 43 24.13 -11.48 -2.43
N GLY A 44 23.67 -10.37 -3.01
CA GLY A 44 23.40 -10.22 -4.45
C GLY A 44 22.23 -11.03 -5.00
N HIS A 45 21.34 -11.58 -4.15
CA HIS A 45 20.22 -12.39 -4.65
C HIS A 45 19.05 -11.52 -5.15
N PRO A 46 18.60 -11.68 -6.41
CA PRO A 46 17.56 -10.82 -6.99
C PRO A 46 16.23 -10.75 -6.21
N HIS A 47 15.80 -11.85 -5.58
CA HIS A 47 14.57 -11.87 -4.77
C HIS A 47 14.63 -10.89 -3.59
N GLN A 48 15.82 -10.63 -3.03
CA GLN A 48 15.98 -9.70 -1.91
C GLN A 48 15.76 -8.26 -2.36
N LEU A 49 16.21 -7.90 -3.56
CA LEU A 49 15.96 -6.57 -4.13
C LEU A 49 14.46 -6.36 -4.34
N VAL A 50 13.79 -7.34 -4.93
CA VAL A 50 12.35 -7.28 -5.20
C VAL A 50 11.55 -7.16 -3.90
N TRP A 51 11.90 -7.94 -2.87
CA TRP A 51 11.27 -7.82 -1.55
C TRP A 51 11.56 -6.49 -0.86
N ALA A 52 12.77 -5.95 -0.98
CA ALA A 52 13.09 -4.63 -0.43
C ALA A 52 12.21 -3.54 -1.09
N ILE A 53 12.00 -3.60 -2.40
CA ILE A 53 11.11 -2.70 -3.13
C ILE A 53 9.65 -2.88 -2.67
N ALA A 54 9.18 -4.12 -2.53
CA ALA A 54 7.82 -4.39 -2.08
C ALA A 54 7.54 -3.86 -0.67
N LEU A 55 8.50 -4.04 0.25
CA LEU A 55 8.45 -3.51 1.62
C LEU A 55 8.49 -1.97 1.64
N LEU A 56 9.22 -1.35 0.70
CA LEU A 56 9.22 0.09 0.55
C LEU A 56 7.85 0.61 0.08
N PHE A 57 7.22 -0.05 -0.90
CA PHE A 57 5.85 0.28 -1.30
C PHE A 57 4.86 0.11 -0.14
N PHE A 58 5.02 -0.94 0.67
CA PHE A 58 4.18 -1.15 1.83
C PHE A 58 4.34 -0.03 2.86
N ALA A 59 5.59 0.35 3.17
CA ALA A 59 5.87 1.47 4.06
C ALA A 59 5.29 2.79 3.52
N LEU A 60 5.37 3.04 2.21
CA LEU A 60 4.75 4.22 1.59
C LEU A 60 3.22 4.19 1.68
N GLY A 61 2.60 3.03 1.45
CA GLY A 61 1.15 2.85 1.54
C GLY A 61 0.66 3.12 2.96
N VAL A 62 1.24 2.44 3.95
CA VAL A 62 0.86 2.65 5.36
C VAL A 62 1.26 4.06 5.85
N GLY A 63 2.34 4.65 5.31
CA GLY A 63 2.71 6.03 5.59
C GLY A 63 1.67 7.03 5.06
N CYS A 64 1.09 6.78 3.88
CA CYS A 64 -0.03 7.57 3.38
C CYS A 64 -1.27 7.42 4.27
N GLN A 65 -1.48 6.22 4.82
CA GLN A 65 -2.56 5.98 5.78
C GLN A 65 -2.36 6.74 7.09
N PHE A 66 -1.15 6.71 7.65
CA PHE A 66 -0.78 7.51 8.81
C PHE A 66 -1.04 9.00 8.58
N LEU A 67 -0.60 9.54 7.43
CA LEU A 67 -0.87 10.94 7.08
C LEU A 67 -2.37 11.20 6.92
N GLY A 68 -3.12 10.30 6.30
CA GLY A 68 -4.57 10.45 6.12
C GLY A 68 -5.33 10.45 7.44
N GLU A 69 -4.89 9.63 8.40
CA GLU A 69 -5.44 9.59 9.76
C GLU A 69 -5.04 10.81 10.59
N PHE A 70 -3.85 11.37 10.37
CA PHE A 70 -3.31 12.51 11.13
C PHE A 70 -3.80 13.88 10.65
N GLN A 71 -3.75 14.14 9.35
CA GLN A 71 -4.07 15.45 8.72
C GLN A 71 -5.33 15.42 7.84
N GLY A 72 -5.96 14.26 7.66
CA GLY A 72 -7.08 14.07 6.76
C GLY A 72 -6.66 13.65 5.35
N TRP A 73 -7.60 13.02 4.63
CA TRP A 73 -7.33 12.49 3.30
C TRP A 73 -7.55 13.51 2.19
N SER A 74 -6.61 13.52 1.25
CA SER A 74 -6.71 14.23 -0.03
C SER A 74 -6.80 13.22 -1.19
N PRO A 75 -7.29 13.64 -2.38
CA PRO A 75 -7.35 12.73 -3.53
C PRO A 75 -5.97 12.18 -3.93
N LEU A 76 -4.93 13.02 -3.83
CA LEU A 76 -3.56 12.60 -4.10
C LEU A 76 -3.08 11.53 -3.10
N LEU A 77 -3.34 11.75 -1.81
CA LEU A 77 -2.94 10.82 -0.76
C LEU A 77 -3.65 9.46 -0.91
N TYR A 78 -4.94 9.50 -1.28
CA TYR A 78 -5.73 8.30 -1.57
C TYR A 78 -5.17 7.52 -2.78
N ARG A 79 -4.78 8.22 -3.86
CA ARG A 79 -4.13 7.58 -5.03
C ARG A 79 -2.85 6.87 -4.64
N LEU A 80 -1.99 7.54 -3.88
CA LEU A 80 -0.72 6.98 -3.44
C LEU A 80 -0.95 5.76 -2.55
N TRP A 81 -1.83 5.88 -1.54
CA TRP A 81 -2.20 4.77 -0.67
C TRP A 81 -2.71 3.54 -1.44
N TYR A 82 -3.62 3.77 -2.40
CA TYR A 82 -4.21 2.68 -3.19
C TYR A 82 -3.17 2.03 -4.12
N LEU A 83 -2.36 2.84 -4.80
CA LEU A 83 -1.36 2.34 -5.74
C LEU A 83 -0.26 1.58 -5.01
N THR A 84 0.36 2.18 -3.99
CA THR A 84 1.52 1.58 -3.32
C THR A 84 1.10 0.43 -2.42
N GLY A 85 0.05 0.61 -1.61
CA GLY A 85 -0.37 -0.38 -0.62
C GLY A 85 -1.22 -1.52 -1.20
N ALA A 86 -2.25 -1.19 -1.99
CA ALA A 86 -3.22 -2.20 -2.43
C ALA A 86 -2.78 -2.94 -3.70
N ILE A 87 -2.05 -2.28 -4.60
CA ILE A 87 -1.66 -2.86 -5.90
C ILE A 87 -0.19 -3.30 -5.89
N LEU A 88 0.74 -2.35 -5.74
CA LEU A 88 2.16 -2.63 -5.97
C LEU A 88 2.78 -3.53 -4.89
N THR A 89 2.42 -3.38 -3.62
CA THR A 89 2.98 -4.24 -2.56
C THR A 89 2.72 -5.73 -2.82
N ALA A 90 1.48 -6.11 -3.12
CA ALA A 90 1.09 -7.51 -3.34
C ALA A 90 1.84 -8.11 -4.55
N ALA A 91 1.83 -7.38 -5.66
CA ALA A 91 2.47 -7.79 -6.91
C ALA A 91 3.97 -8.05 -6.75
N TYR A 92 4.68 -7.15 -6.07
CA TYR A 92 6.13 -7.25 -5.90
C TYR A 92 6.51 -8.27 -4.81
N LEU A 93 5.68 -8.47 -3.78
CA LEU A 93 5.89 -9.58 -2.83
C LEU A 93 5.81 -10.94 -3.53
N GLY A 94 4.79 -11.13 -4.37
CA GLY A 94 4.62 -12.33 -5.20
C GLY A 94 5.80 -12.52 -6.15
N LEU A 95 6.24 -11.45 -6.81
CA LEU A 95 7.39 -11.49 -7.72
C LEU A 95 8.68 -11.92 -7.01
N GLY A 96 8.93 -11.49 -5.78
CA GLY A 96 10.09 -11.95 -5.02
C GLY A 96 10.07 -13.46 -4.75
N THR A 97 8.89 -14.02 -4.50
CA THR A 97 8.70 -15.48 -4.36
C THR A 97 8.94 -16.21 -5.69
N VAL A 98 8.51 -15.64 -6.81
CA VAL A 98 8.83 -16.17 -8.15
C VAL A 98 10.34 -16.19 -8.37
N TYR A 99 11.06 -15.13 -8.00
CA TYR A 99 12.53 -15.11 -8.10
C TYR A 99 13.22 -16.13 -7.17
N LEU A 100 12.54 -16.60 -6.13
CA LEU A 100 13.04 -17.64 -5.23
C LEU A 100 12.80 -19.05 -5.79
N GLN A 101 11.64 -19.31 -6.40
CA GLN A 101 11.21 -20.65 -6.79
C GLN A 101 11.36 -20.96 -8.29
N ALA A 102 11.19 -19.97 -9.15
CA ALA A 102 11.16 -20.17 -10.59
C ALA A 102 12.55 -20.03 -11.24
N LYS A 103 12.70 -20.61 -12.44
CA LYS A 103 13.90 -20.40 -13.27
C LYS A 103 14.03 -18.92 -13.63
N ARG A 104 15.27 -18.42 -13.66
CA ARG A 104 15.60 -17.02 -14.01
C ARG A 104 14.84 -16.48 -15.23
N PRO A 105 14.78 -17.13 -16.40
CA PRO A 105 14.06 -16.57 -17.55
C PRO A 105 12.57 -16.36 -17.29
N THR A 106 11.91 -17.26 -16.56
CA THR A 106 10.49 -17.10 -16.18
C THR A 106 10.31 -15.92 -15.23
N ALA A 107 11.20 -15.77 -14.24
CA ALA A 107 11.14 -14.66 -13.31
C ALA A 107 11.31 -13.29 -14.00
N HIS A 108 12.19 -13.18 -15.00
CA HIS A 108 12.37 -11.93 -15.77
C HIS A 108 11.16 -11.61 -16.65
N ARG A 109 10.54 -12.62 -17.28
CA ARG A 109 9.29 -12.41 -18.05
C ARG A 109 8.17 -11.90 -17.15
N LEU A 110 8.03 -12.50 -15.97
CA LEU A 110 7.04 -12.07 -14.98
C LEU A 110 7.35 -10.69 -14.41
N LEU A 111 8.63 -10.33 -14.21
CA LEU A 111 9.03 -8.97 -13.86
C LEU A 111 8.55 -7.96 -14.90
N ILE A 112 8.78 -8.22 -16.20
CA ILE A 112 8.34 -7.33 -17.28
C ILE A 112 6.81 -7.19 -17.26
N LEU A 113 6.09 -8.31 -17.08
CA LEU A 113 4.63 -8.30 -16.99
C LEU A 113 4.13 -7.48 -15.78
N VAL A 114 4.72 -7.67 -14.61
CA VAL A 114 4.37 -6.93 -13.39
C VAL A 114 4.67 -5.44 -13.55
N ILE A 115 5.80 -5.06 -14.17
CA ILE A 115 6.12 -3.66 -14.45
C ILE A 115 5.08 -3.06 -15.42
N ALA A 116 4.75 -3.75 -16.52
CA ALA A 116 3.75 -3.28 -17.46
C ALA A 116 2.38 -3.10 -16.80
N ALA A 117 1.95 -4.09 -16.00
CA ALA A 117 0.71 -4.03 -15.25
C ALA A 117 0.73 -2.89 -14.21
N SER A 118 1.88 -2.65 -13.57
CA SER A 118 2.07 -1.53 -12.62
C SER A 118 1.91 -0.17 -13.30
N VAL A 119 2.44 -0.01 -14.52
CA VAL A 119 2.27 1.22 -15.31
C VAL A 119 0.81 1.43 -15.68
N VAL A 120 0.11 0.38 -16.16
CA VAL A 120 -1.32 0.47 -16.49
C VAL A 120 -2.14 0.82 -15.25
N ALA A 121 -1.88 0.16 -14.12
CA ALA A 121 -2.54 0.46 -12.86
C ALA A 121 -2.30 1.90 -12.41
N ALA A 122 -1.06 2.40 -12.49
CA ALA A 122 -0.73 3.77 -12.16
C ALA A 122 -1.49 4.78 -13.03
N LEU A 123 -1.55 4.54 -14.34
CA LEU A 123 -2.30 5.40 -15.27
C LEU A 123 -3.80 5.41 -14.97
N MET A 124 -4.39 4.23 -14.75
CA MET A 124 -5.81 4.10 -14.41
C MET A 124 -6.13 4.76 -13.06
N VAL A 125 -5.24 4.63 -12.07
CA VAL A 125 -5.40 5.28 -10.77
C VAL A 125 -5.30 6.80 -10.90
N TRP A 126 -4.40 7.29 -11.73
CA TRP A 126 -4.19 8.73 -11.92
C TRP A 126 -5.33 9.42 -12.67
N GLN A 127 -5.96 8.71 -13.60
CA GLN A 127 -7.06 9.23 -14.42
C GLN A 127 -8.42 9.06 -13.75
N ALA A 128 -8.53 8.25 -12.70
CA ALA A 128 -9.81 7.97 -12.08
C ALA A 128 -10.42 9.20 -11.37
N PRO A 129 -11.74 9.42 -11.53
CA PRO A 129 -12.49 10.32 -10.68
C PRO A 129 -12.59 9.69 -9.29
N ILE A 130 -12.07 10.38 -8.27
CA ILE A 130 -12.04 9.90 -6.89
C ILE A 130 -13.18 10.53 -6.13
N ASP A 131 -14.03 9.68 -5.56
CA ASP A 131 -15.05 10.11 -4.62
C ASP A 131 -14.59 9.81 -3.19
N LEU A 132 -14.00 10.82 -2.54
CA LEU A 132 -13.56 10.69 -1.16
C LEU A 132 -14.73 10.45 -0.20
N SER A 133 -15.96 10.85 -0.53
CA SER A 133 -17.10 10.62 0.36
C SER A 133 -17.40 9.12 0.54
N GLN A 134 -17.15 8.34 -0.51
CA GLN A 134 -17.28 6.87 -0.49
C GLN A 134 -16.04 6.16 0.05
N ALA A 135 -14.88 6.82 0.03
CA ALA A 135 -13.65 6.28 0.63
C ALA A 135 -13.76 6.13 2.15
N TYR A 136 -14.57 6.96 2.82
CA TYR A 136 -14.76 6.98 4.28
C TYR A 136 -16.14 6.47 4.72
N LEU A 137 -16.52 5.27 4.30
CA LEU A 137 -17.72 4.63 4.84
C LEU A 137 -17.46 4.16 6.28
N GLY A 138 -17.90 4.95 7.26
CA GLY A 138 -18.05 4.50 8.64
C GLY A 138 -16.77 4.37 9.46
N HIS A 139 -15.76 5.20 9.21
CA HIS A 139 -14.47 5.31 9.94
C HIS A 139 -13.32 4.40 9.45
N THR A 140 -13.53 3.57 8.44
CA THR A 140 -12.46 2.78 7.81
C THR A 140 -12.22 3.26 6.39
N ILE A 141 -10.95 3.46 6.02
CA ILE A 141 -10.63 3.73 4.62
C ILE A 141 -10.86 2.47 3.79
N SER A 142 -11.58 2.62 2.68
CA SER A 142 -11.88 1.52 1.78
C SER A 142 -11.55 1.86 0.32
N GLY A 143 -11.40 0.82 -0.50
CA GLY A 143 -11.23 0.96 -1.96
C GLY A 143 -12.49 1.48 -2.70
N GLN A 144 -13.61 1.72 -2.00
CA GLN A 144 -14.88 2.14 -2.61
C GLN A 144 -14.83 3.56 -3.18
N GLY A 145 -13.88 4.39 -2.74
CA GLY A 145 -13.63 5.71 -3.33
C GLY A 145 -13.12 5.66 -4.77
N MET A 146 -12.80 4.46 -5.27
CA MET A 146 -12.32 4.22 -6.63
C MET A 146 -13.41 3.61 -7.53
N PRO A 147 -13.51 4.01 -8.81
CA PRO A 147 -14.47 3.43 -9.74
C PRO A 147 -14.26 1.92 -9.91
N ARG A 148 -15.35 1.22 -10.22
CA ARG A 148 -15.36 -0.25 -10.36
C ARG A 148 -14.32 -0.75 -11.37
N SER A 149 -14.09 0.00 -12.46
CA SER A 149 -13.10 -0.34 -13.48
C SER A 149 -11.67 -0.50 -12.93
N VAL A 150 -11.29 0.31 -11.94
CA VAL A 150 -9.97 0.25 -11.30
C VAL A 150 -9.95 -0.85 -10.24
N ARG A 151 -11.04 -1.02 -9.49
CA ARG A 151 -11.15 -2.10 -8.49
C ARG A 151 -11.12 -3.50 -9.10
N LEU A 152 -11.55 -3.66 -10.35
CA LEU A 152 -11.43 -4.93 -11.06
C LEU A 152 -9.97 -5.33 -11.31
N LEU A 153 -9.01 -4.42 -11.19
CA LEU A 153 -7.60 -4.75 -11.32
C LEU A 153 -7.04 -5.46 -10.08
N THR A 154 -7.54 -5.15 -8.87
CA THR A 154 -6.91 -5.65 -7.63
C THR A 154 -6.85 -7.17 -7.47
N PRO A 155 -7.81 -7.98 -7.95
CA PRO A 155 -7.69 -9.44 -7.86
C PRO A 155 -6.57 -10.04 -8.70
N PHE A 156 -6.00 -9.28 -9.65
CA PHE A 156 -4.92 -9.74 -10.52
C PHE A 156 -3.52 -9.40 -9.99
N PHE A 157 -3.44 -8.73 -8.83
CA PHE A 157 -2.20 -8.34 -8.14
C PHE A 157 -2.13 -8.97 -6.75
#